data_AF-A0A7V1Y5X9-F1
#
_entry.id   AF-A0A7V1Y5X9-F1
#
_cell.length_a   1.000
_cell.length_b   1.000
_cell.length_c   1.000
_cell.angle_alpha   90.00
_cell.angle_beta   90.00
_cell.angle_gamma   90.00
#
_symmetry.space_group_name_H-M   'P 1'
#
loop_
_entity.id
_entity.type
_entity.pdbx_description
1 polymer ?
#
loop_
_entity_poly.entity_id
_entity_poly.type
_entity_poly.pdbx_seq_one_letter_code
_entity_poly.pdbx_strand_id
1 'polypeptide(L)'
;MGWKAEAHKIYEARVVEDSLARLAQRFNLRELPFSDEELKTLARRSRESFRNPEKRRERLDRYKAHLAEIYGADVVANISSALEEINNAIGYEEK
;
A
#
# COMPACT_ATOMS: atom_id res chain seq x y z
N MET A 1 -20.64 -15.07 7.99
CA MET A 1 -19.46 -14.21 8.25
C MET A 1 -19.54 -13.73 9.69
N GLY A 2 -18.56 -14.05 10.54
CA GLY A 2 -18.58 -13.64 11.95
C GLY A 2 -18.15 -12.19 12.14
N TRP A 3 -18.67 -11.52 13.16
CA TRP A 3 -18.39 -10.11 13.49
C TRP A 3 -16.89 -9.76 13.54
N LYS A 4 -16.03 -10.70 13.96
CA LYS A 4 -14.56 -10.52 13.99
C LYS A 4 -13.95 -10.34 12.61
N ALA A 5 -14.45 -11.05 11.59
CA ALA A 5 -13.95 -10.95 10.22
C ALA A 5 -14.33 -9.58 9.61
N GLU A 6 -15.52 -9.09 9.92
CA GLU A 6 -15.98 -7.77 9.46
C GLU A 6 -15.19 -6.64 10.13
N ALA A 7 -14.99 -6.72 11.45
CA ALA A 7 -14.18 -5.76 12.18
C ALA A 7 -12.73 -5.69 11.66
N HIS A 8 -12.13 -6.85 11.37
CA HIS A 8 -10.79 -6.91 10.78
C HIS A 8 -10.74 -6.27 9.39
N LYS A 9 -11.75 -6.51 8.55
CA LYS A 9 -11.84 -5.91 7.22
C LYS A 9 -11.96 -4.38 7.27
N ILE A 10 -12.82 -3.86 8.14
CA ILE A 10 -12.99 -2.42 8.35
C ILE A 10 -11.67 -1.81 8.83
N TYR A 11 -11.02 -2.46 9.79
CA TYR A 11 -9.75 -2.01 10.32
C TYR A 11 -8.66 -1.96 9.23
N GLU A 12 -8.48 -3.02 8.44
CA GLU A 12 -7.46 -3.01 7.37
C GLU A 12 -7.78 -1.95 6.29
N ALA A 13 -9.06 -1.69 6.00
CA ALA A 13 -9.44 -0.59 5.12
C ALA A 13 -9.01 0.78 5.68
N ARG A 14 -9.23 1.03 6.97
CA ARG A 14 -8.79 2.25 7.65
C ARG A 14 -7.27 2.40 7.65
N VAL A 15 -6.53 1.32 7.83
CA VAL A 15 -5.05 1.36 7.77
C VAL A 15 -4.58 1.73 6.36
N VAL A 16 -5.22 1.21 5.31
CA VAL A 16 -4.89 1.60 3.93
C VAL A 16 -5.15 3.09 3.70
N GLU A 17 -6.26 3.63 4.22
CA GLU A 17 -6.57 5.05 4.15
C GLU A 17 -5.56 5.92 4.90
N ASP A 18 -5.14 5.49 6.11
CA ASP A 18 -4.07 6.17 6.86
C ASP A 18 -2.74 6.14 6.10
N SER A 19 -2.38 5.00 5.51
CA SER A 19 -1.16 4.89 4.70
C SER A 19 -1.18 5.86 3.50
N LEU A 20 -2.32 6.00 2.82
CA LEU A 20 -2.48 6.96 1.72
C LEU A 20 -2.42 8.41 2.21
N ALA A 21 -3.03 8.72 3.36
CA ALA A 21 -2.99 10.05 3.95
C ALA A 21 -1.54 10.45 4.32
N ARG A 22 -0.75 9.53 4.89
CA ARG A 22 0.67 9.74 5.19
C ARG A 22 1.52 9.83 3.93
N LEU A 23 1.18 9.09 2.87
CA LEU A 23 1.85 9.22 1.58
C LEU A 23 1.63 10.61 0.97
N ALA A 24 0.42 11.17 1.09
CA ALA A 24 0.10 12.52 0.63
C ALA A 24 0.87 13.64 1.35
N GLN A 25 1.39 13.37 2.56
CA GLN A 25 2.28 14.30 3.26
C GLN A 25 3.69 14.34 2.65
N ARG A 26 4.09 13.27 1.94
CA ARG A 26 5.42 13.13 1.32
C ARG A 26 5.42 13.45 -0.17
N PHE A 27 4.30 13.21 -0.85
CA PHE A 27 4.16 13.37 -2.29
C PHE A 27 2.87 14.13 -2.62
N ASN A 28 2.91 14.97 -3.66
CA ASN A 28 1.69 15.50 -4.24
C ASN A 28 1.00 14.40 -5.05
N LEU A 29 0.02 13.72 -4.45
CA LEU A 29 -0.65 12.57 -5.08
C LEU A 29 -1.30 12.89 -6.42
N ARG A 30 -1.70 14.15 -6.66
CA ARG A 30 -2.29 14.59 -7.93
C ARG A 30 -1.29 14.71 -9.08
N GLU A 31 0.01 14.80 -8.76
CA GLU A 31 1.09 14.84 -9.75
C GLU A 31 1.67 13.45 -10.03
N LEU A 32 1.30 12.44 -9.24
CA LEU A 32 1.70 11.07 -9.51
C LEU A 32 0.97 10.57 -10.77
N PRO A 33 1.62 9.74 -11.59
CA PRO A 33 1.01 9.24 -12.81
C PRO A 33 -0.01 8.11 -12.56
N PHE A 34 -0.25 7.75 -11.30
CA PHE A 34 -1.20 6.70 -10.94
C PHE A 34 -2.62 7.25 -10.86
N SER A 35 -3.58 6.46 -11.33
CA SER A 35 -4.98 6.64 -10.94
C SER A 35 -5.19 6.37 -9.44
N ASP A 36 -6.26 6.93 -8.88
CA ASP A 36 -6.66 6.69 -7.49
C ASP A 36 -6.83 5.20 -7.17
N GLU A 37 -7.36 4.42 -8.13
CA GLU A 37 -7.56 2.98 -7.97
C GLU A 37 -6.23 2.22 -7.94
N GLU A 38 -5.27 2.61 -8.80
CA GLU A 38 -3.94 2.00 -8.80
C GLU A 38 -3.20 2.30 -7.51
N LEU A 39 -3.24 3.55 -7.05
CA LEU A 39 -2.60 3.98 -5.81
C LEU A 39 -3.21 3.25 -4.61
N LYS A 40 -4.54 3.18 -4.54
CA LYS A 40 -5.24 2.43 -3.49
C LYS A 40 -4.93 0.94 -3.54
N THR A 41 -4.83 0.36 -4.74
CA THR A 41 -4.46 -1.05 -4.91
C THR A 41 -3.03 -1.32 -4.50
N LEU A 42 -2.09 -0.43 -4.82
CA LEU A 42 -0.69 -0.54 -4.43
C LEU A 42 -0.54 -0.46 -2.91
N ALA A 43 -1.17 0.53 -2.26
CA ALA A 43 -1.19 0.67 -0.81
C ALA A 43 -1.77 -0.57 -0.12
N ARG A 44 -2.90 -1.09 -0.60
CA ARG A 44 -3.50 -2.34 -0.09
C ARG A 44 -2.56 -3.52 -0.22
N ARG A 45 -1.97 -3.76 -1.40
CA ARG A 45 -1.06 -4.89 -1.62
C ARG A 45 0.22 -4.75 -0.79
N SER A 46 0.70 -3.53 -0.59
CA SER A 46 1.84 -3.25 0.31
C SER A 46 1.50 -3.64 1.74
N ARG A 47 0.32 -3.25 2.25
CA ARG A 47 -0.15 -3.65 3.60
C ARG A 47 -0.35 -5.17 3.74
N GLU A 48 -0.95 -5.82 2.75
CA GLU A 48 -1.11 -7.28 2.71
C GLU A 48 0.26 -7.98 2.78
N SER A 49 1.25 -7.48 2.02
CA SER A 49 2.63 -8.00 2.03
C SER A 49 3.34 -7.74 3.35
N PHE A 50 3.08 -6.62 4.03
CA PHE A 50 3.64 -6.34 5.34
C PHE A 50 3.13 -7.32 6.40
N ARG A 51 1.82 -7.62 6.39
CA ARG A 51 1.19 -8.56 7.35
C ARG A 51 1.53 -10.03 7.09
N ASN A 52 1.65 -10.43 5.83
CA ASN A 52 1.94 -11.81 5.45
C ASN A 52 2.89 -11.85 4.23
N PRO A 53 4.19 -11.60 4.44
CA PRO A 53 5.17 -11.53 3.35
C PRO A 53 5.19 -12.81 2.51
N GLU A 54 5.22 -13.98 3.14
CA GLU A 54 5.36 -15.28 2.48
C GLU A 54 4.26 -15.54 1.44
N LYS A 55 3.03 -15.09 1.69
CA LYS A 55 1.88 -15.37 0.81
C LYS A 55 1.52 -14.23 -0.12
N ARG A 56 1.96 -13.00 0.18
CA ARG A 56 1.46 -11.79 -0.48
C ARG A 56 2.52 -10.97 -1.20
N ARG A 57 3.82 -11.22 -0.95
CA ARG A 57 4.92 -10.49 -1.60
C ARG A 57 4.91 -10.63 -3.12
N GLU A 58 4.74 -11.85 -3.62
CA GLU A 58 4.69 -12.12 -5.07
C GLU A 58 3.55 -11.35 -5.78
N ARG A 59 2.39 -11.19 -5.13
CA ARG A 59 1.25 -10.43 -5.67
C ARG A 59 1.53 -8.93 -5.71
N LEU A 60 2.28 -8.41 -4.73
CA LEU A 60 2.76 -7.03 -4.74
C LEU A 60 3.79 -6.84 -5.84
N ASP A 61 4.79 -7.73 -5.95
CA ASP A 61 5.88 -7.60 -6.92
C ASP A 61 5.38 -7.67 -8.36
N ARG A 62 4.44 -8.59 -8.68
CA ARG A 62 3.75 -8.60 -9.98
C ARG A 62 3.04 -7.29 -10.29
N TYR A 63 2.44 -6.65 -9.28
CA TYR A 63 1.74 -5.38 -9.48
C TYR A 63 2.71 -4.22 -9.69
N LYS A 64 3.80 -4.20 -8.93
CA LYS A 64 4.88 -3.22 -9.11
C LYS A 64 5.50 -3.36 -10.50
N ALA A 65 5.75 -4.57 -10.97
CA ALA A 65 6.25 -4.82 -12.32
C ALA A 65 5.28 -4.30 -13.39
N HIS A 66 3.98 -4.59 -13.25
CA HIS A 66 2.96 -4.07 -14.15
C HIS A 66 2.92 -2.53 -14.19
N LEU A 67 2.91 -1.87 -13.02
CA LEU A 67 2.94 -0.40 -12.97
C LEU A 67 4.26 0.17 -13.52
N ALA A 68 5.39 -0.54 -13.34
CA ALA A 68 6.68 -0.11 -13.81
C ALA A 68 6.80 -0.13 -15.34
N GLU A 69 6.10 -1.06 -16.01
CA GLU A 69 6.00 -1.08 -17.47
C GLU A 69 5.28 0.17 -18.04
N ILE A 70 4.34 0.74 -17.27
CA ILE A 70 3.53 1.89 -17.69
C ILE A 70 4.18 3.21 -17.29
N TYR A 71 4.62 3.32 -16.04
CA TYR A 71 5.03 4.59 -15.42
C TYR A 71 6.53 4.70 -15.15
N GLY A 72 7.30 3.64 -15.43
CA GLY A 72 8.73 3.54 -15.15
C GLY A 72 9.05 2.95 -13.77
N ALA A 73 10.11 2.14 -13.73
CA ALA A 73 10.52 1.42 -12.54
C ALA A 73 10.89 2.35 -11.37
N ASP A 74 11.57 3.46 -11.63
CA ASP A 74 12.04 4.38 -10.59
C ASP A 74 10.88 5.05 -9.85
N VAL A 75 9.85 5.48 -10.59
CA VAL A 75 8.64 6.10 -10.02
C VAL A 75 7.92 5.11 -9.10
N VAL A 76 7.72 3.89 -9.58
CA VAL A 76 7.04 2.84 -8.81
C VAL A 76 7.86 2.40 -7.60
N ALA A 77 9.19 2.31 -7.74
CA ALA A 77 10.09 1.97 -6.64
C ALA A 77 10.01 3.00 -5.52
N ASN A 78 10.08 4.30 -5.85
CA ASN A 78 10.03 5.39 -4.86
C ASN A 78 8.73 5.36 -4.04
N ILE A 79 7.57 5.25 -4.72
CA ILE A 79 6.28 5.18 -4.04
C ILE A 79 6.12 3.88 -3.24
N SER A 80 6.58 2.75 -3.78
CA SER A 80 6.51 1.47 -3.07
C SER A 80 7.35 1.48 -1.79
N SER A 81 8.57 2.03 -1.84
CA SER A 81 9.45 2.16 -0.67
C SER A 81 8.83 3.06 0.39
N ALA A 82 8.25 4.21 -0.01
CA ALA A 82 7.55 5.08 0.93
C ALA A 82 6.36 4.37 1.62
N LEU A 83 5.59 3.58 0.89
CA LEU A 83 4.50 2.78 1.46
C LEU A 83 5.00 1.71 2.44
N GLU A 84 6.14 1.07 2.15
CA GLU A 84 6.77 0.10 3.08
C GLU A 84 7.21 0.79 4.39
N GLU A 85 7.84 1.96 4.30
CA GLU A 85 8.23 2.76 5.48
C GLU A 85 7.00 3.19 6.30
N ILE A 86 5.94 3.65 5.64
CA ILE A 86 4.68 4.04 6.29
C ILE A 86 4.05 2.84 7.02
N ASN A 87 4.02 1.67 6.37
CA ASN A 87 3.49 0.45 7.00
C ASN A 87 4.30 0.02 8.22
N ASN A 88 5.64 0.18 8.18
CA ASN A 88 6.49 -0.05 9.34
C ASN A 88 6.19 0.92 10.49
N ALA A 89 5.99 2.21 10.20
CA ALA A 89 5.64 3.21 11.20
C ALA A 89 4.29 2.92 11.86
N ILE A 90 3.25 2.64 11.07
CA ILE A 90 1.94 2.24 11.60
C ILE A 90 2.07 0.95 12.43
N GLY A 91 2.83 -0.04 11.94
CA GLY A 91 3.05 -1.29 12.67
C GLY A 91 3.85 -1.12 13.98
N TYR A 92 4.65 -0.06 14.10
CA TYR A 92 5.31 0.31 15.35
C TYR A 92 4.34 0.98 16.33
N GLU A 93 3.49 1.88 15.84
CA GLU A 93 2.43 2.56 16.63
C GLU A 93 1.35 1.59 17.14
N GLU A 94 1.14 0.46 16.46
CA GLU A 94 0.21 -0.60 16.86
C GLU A 94 0.72 -1.49 18.02
N LYS A 95 2.01 -1.40 18.38
CA LYS A 95 2.64 -2.22 19.45
C LYS A 95 2.66 -1.51 20.79
#